data_AF-A0A1B1UFY1-F1
#
_entry.id   AF-A0A1B1UFY1-F1
#
_cell.length_a   1.000
_cell.length_b   1.000
_cell.length_c   1.000
_cell.angle_alpha   90.00
_cell.angle_beta   90.00
_cell.angle_gamma   90.00
#
_symmetry.space_group_name_H-M   'P 1'
#
loop_
_entity.id
_entity.type
_entity.pdbx_description
1 polymer ?
#
loop_
_entity_poly.entity_id
_entity_poly.type
_entity_poly.pdbx_seq_one_letter_code
_entity_poly.pdbx_strand_id
1 'polypeptide(L)'
;MSAPTAVAAETSLQPSCRKTAAYALTIVRDGVITGEGPTTKGRIHFSRALDADDAAWCVRILTVSAVEHEPVSRAEVEALFEISDAAAERTDDGRFDDLLAKAVAHHAASESGLPVPPRTVALSPDTPIESWAPVKAANIDTKVLEWIASQMRGKRHSNRRLAALVATLVGAAALPLAQLPGMLDMGML
;
A
#
# COMPACT_ATOMS: atom_id res chain seq x y z
N MET A 1 38.41 8.49 -8.01
CA MET A 1 37.87 8.64 -6.63
C MET A 1 36.35 8.66 -6.72
N SER A 2 35.68 7.51 -6.83
CA SER A 2 34.22 7.42 -7.00
C SER A 2 33.70 6.17 -6.30
N ALA A 3 33.11 6.33 -5.11
CA ALA A 3 32.31 5.29 -4.43
C ALA A 3 31.48 5.73 -3.19
N PRO A 4 31.24 7.00 -2.80
CA PRO A 4 30.42 7.26 -1.60
C PRO A 4 28.90 7.13 -1.83
N THR A 5 28.41 7.33 -3.06
CA THR A 5 26.96 7.47 -3.32
C THR A 5 26.19 6.14 -3.34
N ALA A 6 26.81 5.06 -3.82
CA ALA A 6 26.13 3.76 -3.95
C ALA A 6 25.85 3.11 -2.58
N VAL A 7 26.82 3.16 -1.66
CA VAL A 7 26.69 2.59 -0.31
C VAL A 7 25.64 3.34 0.51
N ALA A 8 25.56 4.68 0.38
CA ALA A 8 24.57 5.49 1.08
C ALA A 8 23.13 5.18 0.63
N ALA A 9 22.93 4.96 -0.68
CA ALA A 9 21.62 4.62 -1.23
C ALA A 9 21.17 3.18 -0.93
N GLU A 10 22.11 2.24 -0.83
CA GLU A 10 21.81 0.87 -0.39
C GLU A 10 21.45 0.82 1.10
N THR A 11 22.11 1.63 1.92
CA THR A 11 21.81 1.72 3.37
C THR A 11 20.41 2.30 3.62
N SER A 12 19.97 3.27 2.83
CA SER A 12 18.63 3.87 2.99
C SER A 12 17.47 2.97 2.52
N LEU A 13 17.78 1.89 1.79
CA LEU A 13 16.83 0.85 1.39
C LEU A 13 16.82 -0.37 2.35
N GLN A 14 17.66 -0.38 3.38
CA GLN A 14 17.69 -1.38 4.43
C GLN A 14 17.20 -0.78 5.75
N PRO A 15 15.88 -0.78 5.98
CA PRO A 15 15.35 -0.16 7.19
C PRO A 15 15.71 -0.98 8.43
N SER A 16 16.01 -0.28 9.52
CA SER A 16 16.33 -0.85 10.84
C SER A 16 15.16 -0.76 11.83
N CYS A 17 14.12 0.00 11.49
CA CYS A 17 12.87 0.13 12.23
C CYS A 17 11.73 0.63 11.32
N ARG A 18 10.50 0.65 11.84
CA ARG A 18 9.31 1.11 11.09
C ARG A 18 9.42 2.54 10.53
N LYS A 19 10.10 3.44 11.23
CA LYS A 19 10.32 4.82 10.76
C LYS A 19 11.23 4.85 9.52
N THR A 20 12.32 4.09 9.55
CA THR A 20 13.21 3.96 8.39
C THR A 20 12.57 3.17 7.25
N ALA A 21 11.64 2.25 7.55
CA ALA A 21 10.89 1.53 6.53
C ALA A 21 9.91 2.47 5.80
N ALA A 22 9.16 3.30 6.54
CA ALA A 22 8.34 4.35 5.94
C ALA A 22 9.18 5.30 5.08
N TYR A 23 10.37 5.70 5.55
CA TYR A 23 11.29 6.52 4.75
C TYR A 23 11.78 5.78 3.48
N ALA A 24 12.16 4.51 3.58
CA ALA A 24 12.57 3.71 2.42
C ALA A 24 11.44 3.60 1.37
N LEU A 25 10.18 3.51 1.78
CA LEU A 25 9.03 3.56 0.86
C LEU A 25 8.95 4.91 0.12
N THR A 26 9.32 6.03 0.75
CA THR A 26 9.39 7.32 0.04
C THR A 26 10.45 7.34 -1.07
N ILE A 27 11.51 6.54 -0.95
CA ILE A 27 12.50 6.38 -2.02
C ILE A 27 11.91 5.60 -3.20
N VAL A 28 11.10 4.57 -2.93
CA VAL A 28 10.35 3.86 -3.99
C VAL A 28 9.39 4.82 -4.68
N ARG A 29 8.65 5.64 -3.91
CA ARG A 29 7.77 6.68 -4.45
C ARG A 29 8.53 7.64 -5.36
N ASP A 30 9.69 8.12 -4.93
CA ASP A 30 10.49 9.04 -5.72
C ASP A 30 10.96 8.38 -7.03
N GLY A 31 11.34 7.10 -6.99
CA GLY A 31 11.61 6.30 -8.19
C GLY A 31 10.40 6.18 -9.13
N VAL A 32 9.20 5.94 -8.59
CA VAL A 32 7.95 5.94 -9.36
C VAL A 32 7.68 7.32 -9.96
N ILE A 33 7.96 8.42 -9.25
CA ILE A 33 7.75 9.78 -9.75
C ILE A 33 8.70 10.08 -10.92
N THR A 34 9.99 9.79 -10.77
CA THR A 34 11.02 10.26 -11.69
C THR A 34 11.36 9.26 -12.79
N GLY A 35 11.13 7.96 -12.57
CA GLY A 35 11.72 6.88 -13.38
C GLY A 35 13.17 6.58 -13.00
N GLU A 36 13.75 7.31 -12.06
CA GLU A 36 15.17 7.29 -11.73
C GLU A 36 15.39 7.08 -10.24
N GLY A 37 16.49 6.43 -9.87
CA GLY A 37 16.90 6.30 -8.48
C GLY A 37 17.43 4.91 -8.14
N PRO A 38 17.65 4.64 -6.85
CA PRO A 38 18.24 3.37 -6.43
C PRO A 38 17.31 2.18 -6.65
N THR A 39 16.00 2.38 -6.67
CA THR A 39 15.00 1.31 -6.89
C THR A 39 14.80 0.96 -8.37
N THR A 40 15.18 1.87 -9.28
CA THR A 40 15.11 1.70 -10.74
C THR A 40 16.49 1.49 -11.38
N LYS A 41 17.55 1.40 -10.57
CA LYS A 41 18.92 1.28 -11.05
C LYS A 41 19.12 0.01 -11.87
N GLY A 42 19.62 0.18 -13.10
CA GLY A 42 19.96 -0.94 -13.99
C GLY A 42 18.79 -1.51 -14.78
N ARG A 43 17.61 -0.86 -14.76
CA ARG A 43 16.44 -1.22 -15.56
C ARG A 43 15.84 0.02 -16.23
N ILE A 44 15.11 -0.18 -17.32
CA ILE A 44 14.35 0.90 -17.96
C ILE A 44 13.09 1.10 -17.14
N HIS A 45 12.92 2.29 -16.58
CA HIS A 45 11.76 2.64 -15.77
C HIS A 45 11.31 4.05 -16.14
N PHE A 46 9.99 4.23 -16.30
CA PHE A 46 9.43 5.47 -16.80
C PHE A 46 8.80 6.28 -15.66
N SER A 47 8.87 7.60 -15.79
CA SER A 47 8.19 8.51 -14.88
C SER A 47 6.71 8.14 -14.79
N ARG A 48 6.23 8.03 -13.55
CA ARG A 48 4.86 7.70 -13.16
C ARG A 48 4.42 6.27 -13.50
N ALA A 49 5.34 5.38 -13.88
CA ALA A 49 5.07 3.96 -14.00
C ALA A 49 5.31 3.25 -12.65
N LEU A 50 4.43 2.31 -12.30
CA LEU A 50 4.63 1.38 -11.20
C LEU A 50 4.51 -0.04 -11.75
N ASP A 51 5.59 -0.79 -11.63
CA ASP A 51 5.70 -2.15 -12.14
C ASP A 51 5.92 -3.20 -11.04
N ALA A 52 6.10 -4.45 -11.48
CA ALA A 52 6.29 -5.59 -10.59
C ALA A 52 7.52 -5.47 -9.66
N ASP A 53 8.59 -4.80 -10.10
CA ASP A 53 9.79 -4.64 -9.28
C ASP A 53 9.61 -3.56 -8.22
N ASP A 54 8.86 -2.49 -8.51
CA ASP A 54 8.50 -1.47 -7.50
C ASP A 54 7.63 -2.08 -6.40
N ALA A 55 6.67 -2.93 -6.80
CA ALA A 55 5.87 -3.71 -5.85
C ALA A 55 6.76 -4.64 -5.01
N ALA A 56 7.71 -5.33 -5.64
CA ALA A 56 8.65 -6.20 -4.94
C ALA A 56 9.57 -5.44 -3.96
N TRP A 57 9.98 -4.22 -4.31
CA TRP A 57 10.71 -3.34 -3.38
C TRP A 57 9.89 -3.01 -2.14
N CYS A 58 8.61 -2.67 -2.31
CA CYS A 58 7.72 -2.39 -1.19
C CYS A 58 7.57 -3.60 -0.27
N VAL A 59 7.41 -4.81 -0.83
CA VAL A 59 7.38 -6.06 -0.06
C VAL A 59 8.67 -6.22 0.74
N ARG A 60 9.83 -6.14 0.07
CA ARG A 60 11.15 -6.30 0.71
C ARG A 60 11.37 -5.34 1.87
N ILE A 61 10.99 -4.08 1.71
CA ILE A 61 11.09 -3.04 2.75
C ILE A 61 10.20 -3.38 3.95
N LEU A 62 8.97 -3.81 3.70
CA LEU A 62 7.98 -4.08 4.75
C LEU A 62 8.22 -5.40 5.50
N THR A 63 8.92 -6.35 4.88
CA THR A 63 9.16 -7.69 5.45
C THR A 63 10.60 -7.94 5.86
N VAL A 64 11.45 -6.91 5.93
CA VAL A 64 12.82 -7.08 6.45
C VAL A 64 12.78 -7.51 7.92
N SER A 65 13.73 -8.33 8.34
CA SER A 65 13.81 -8.88 9.70
C SER A 65 13.74 -7.81 10.81
N ALA A 66 14.27 -6.61 10.55
CA ALA A 66 14.27 -5.51 11.51
C ALA A 66 12.87 -5.00 11.89
N VAL A 67 11.84 -5.25 11.06
CA VAL A 67 10.46 -4.82 11.31
C VAL A 67 9.47 -5.98 11.34
N GLU A 68 9.94 -7.21 11.15
CA GLU A 68 9.09 -8.41 11.02
C GLU A 68 8.17 -8.63 12.23
N HIS A 69 8.66 -8.32 13.43
CA HIS A 69 7.97 -8.54 14.69
C HIS A 69 7.04 -7.39 15.11
N GLU A 70 7.08 -6.26 14.41
CA GLU A 70 6.22 -5.11 14.71
C GLU A 70 5.05 -5.04 13.71
N PRO A 71 3.85 -4.62 14.12
CA PRO A 71 2.75 -4.39 13.19
C PRO A 71 3.03 -3.29 12.18
N VAL A 72 2.39 -3.33 11.01
CA VAL A 72 2.47 -2.25 10.02
C VAL A 72 2.02 -0.94 10.66
N SER A 73 2.87 0.07 10.60
CA SER A 73 2.59 1.40 11.15
C SER A 73 1.77 2.24 10.18
N ARG A 74 1.08 3.23 10.73
CA ARG A 74 0.35 4.23 9.96
C ARG A 74 1.22 4.91 8.89
N ALA A 75 2.44 5.30 9.25
CA ALA A 75 3.36 5.99 8.34
C ALA A 75 3.78 5.11 7.14
N GLU A 76 3.92 3.80 7.33
CA GLU A 76 4.19 2.87 6.23
C GLU A 76 2.99 2.76 5.29
N VAL A 77 1.77 2.72 5.83
CA VAL A 77 0.54 2.69 5.03
C VAL A 77 0.35 4.00 4.25
N GLU A 78 0.58 5.16 4.89
CA GLU A 78 0.52 6.46 4.23
C GLU A 78 1.53 6.54 3.06
N ALA A 79 2.75 6.05 3.26
CA ALA A 79 3.74 5.98 2.18
C ALA A 79 3.30 5.07 1.02
N LEU A 80 2.62 3.94 1.28
CA LEU A 80 2.05 3.10 0.22
C LEU A 80 0.92 3.82 -0.53
N PHE A 81 0.06 4.59 0.16
CA PHE A 81 -0.94 5.42 -0.52
C PHE A 81 -0.27 6.48 -1.42
N GLU A 82 0.79 7.13 -0.95
CA GLU A 82 1.53 8.09 -1.77
C GLU A 82 2.18 7.46 -3.00
N ILE A 83 2.71 6.23 -2.90
CA ILE A 83 3.19 5.47 -4.06
C ILE A 83 2.06 5.19 -5.05
N SER A 84 0.90 4.74 -4.53
CA SER A 84 -0.29 4.51 -5.36
C SER A 84 -0.75 5.75 -6.11
N ASP A 85 -0.71 6.91 -5.45
CA ASP A 85 -1.08 8.19 -6.05
C ASP A 85 -0.04 8.71 -7.04
N ALA A 86 1.23 8.36 -6.80
CA ALA A 86 2.31 8.74 -7.69
C ALA A 86 2.25 7.99 -9.02
N ALA A 87 1.69 6.78 -9.05
CA ALA A 87 1.57 5.99 -10.27
C ALA A 87 0.43 6.48 -11.17
N ALA A 88 0.74 6.77 -12.44
CA ALA A 88 -0.24 7.03 -13.49
C ALA A 88 -0.43 5.80 -14.40
N GLU A 89 0.63 4.99 -14.56
CA GLU A 89 0.63 3.75 -15.34
C GLU A 89 0.99 2.57 -14.45
N ARG A 90 0.31 1.43 -14.66
CA ARG A 90 0.42 0.23 -13.83
C ARG A 90 0.66 -1.01 -14.69
N THR A 91 1.73 -1.74 -14.40
CA THR A 91 2.10 -3.02 -15.06
C THR A 91 2.51 -4.10 -14.04
N ASP A 92 2.12 -3.92 -12.78
CA ASP A 92 2.46 -4.80 -11.66
C ASP A 92 1.47 -5.98 -11.46
N ASP A 93 0.54 -6.20 -12.38
CA ASP A 93 -0.52 -7.23 -12.29
C ASP A 93 -1.36 -7.16 -11.00
N GLY A 94 -1.49 -5.98 -10.40
CA GLY A 94 -2.22 -5.76 -9.16
C GLY A 94 -1.50 -6.25 -7.89
N ARG A 95 -0.21 -6.62 -7.98
CA ARG A 95 0.60 -7.02 -6.83
C ARG A 95 0.73 -5.92 -5.79
N PHE A 96 0.88 -4.68 -6.23
CA PHE A 96 0.96 -3.54 -5.30
C PHE A 96 -0.39 -3.28 -4.64
N ASP A 97 -1.49 -3.47 -5.36
CA ASP A 97 -2.85 -3.29 -4.82
C ASP A 97 -3.17 -4.33 -3.74
N ASP A 98 -2.74 -5.57 -3.95
CA ASP A 98 -2.83 -6.64 -2.97
C ASP A 98 -2.00 -6.33 -1.70
N LEU A 99 -0.75 -5.90 -1.89
CA LEU A 99 0.12 -5.49 -0.79
C LEU A 99 -0.48 -4.35 0.02
N LEU A 100 -0.97 -3.29 -0.64
CA LEU A 100 -1.58 -2.14 0.01
C LEU A 100 -2.83 -2.55 0.81
N ALA A 101 -3.68 -3.39 0.23
CA ALA A 101 -4.87 -3.93 0.92
C ALA A 101 -4.49 -4.71 2.19
N LYS A 102 -3.51 -5.61 2.10
CA LYS A 102 -3.00 -6.39 3.23
C LYS A 102 -2.36 -5.50 4.30
N ALA A 103 -1.54 -4.51 3.90
CA ALA A 103 -0.91 -3.58 4.81
C ALA A 103 -1.92 -2.73 5.60
N VAL A 104 -2.96 -2.24 4.91
CA VAL A 104 -4.06 -1.48 5.53
C VAL A 104 -4.82 -2.35 6.54
N ALA A 105 -5.20 -3.58 6.16
CA ALA A 105 -5.91 -4.48 7.06
C ALA A 105 -5.05 -4.88 8.27
N HIS A 106 -3.74 -5.08 8.07
CA HIS A 106 -2.79 -5.43 9.13
C HIS A 106 -2.67 -4.32 10.16
N HIS A 107 -2.45 -3.09 9.68
CA HIS A 107 -2.42 -1.90 10.52
C HIS A 107 -3.74 -1.74 11.27
N ALA A 108 -4.88 -1.83 10.56
CA ALA A 108 -6.18 -1.59 11.16
C ALA A 108 -6.55 -2.61 12.24
N ALA A 109 -6.28 -3.89 11.99
CA ALA A 109 -6.49 -4.94 12.97
C ALA A 109 -5.61 -4.74 14.20
N SER A 110 -4.32 -4.45 14.00
CA SER A 110 -3.39 -4.22 15.12
C SER A 110 -3.73 -2.99 15.96
N GLU A 111 -4.08 -1.86 15.35
CA GLU A 111 -4.48 -0.64 16.07
C GLU A 111 -5.79 -0.86 16.84
N SER A 112 -6.65 -1.74 16.34
CA SER A 112 -7.87 -2.16 17.02
C SER A 112 -7.63 -3.19 18.12
N GLY A 113 -6.37 -3.51 18.44
CA GLY A 113 -5.99 -4.49 19.47
C GLY A 113 -6.24 -5.94 19.09
N LEU A 114 -6.52 -6.23 17.82
CA LEU A 114 -6.72 -7.59 17.33
C LEU A 114 -5.36 -8.25 17.04
N PRO A 115 -5.23 -9.56 17.28
CA PRO A 115 -4.01 -10.28 16.94
C PRO A 115 -3.82 -10.30 15.42
N VAL A 116 -2.59 -10.05 14.98
CA VAL A 116 -2.20 -10.11 13.58
C VAL A 116 -1.01 -11.04 13.40
N PRO A 117 -0.92 -11.80 12.29
CA PRO A 117 0.25 -12.62 12.04
C PRO A 117 1.48 -11.77 11.74
N PRO A 118 2.70 -12.36 11.78
CA PRO A 118 3.93 -11.68 11.36
C PRO A 118 3.81 -11.09 9.95
N ARG A 119 4.52 -9.98 9.68
CA ARG A 119 4.44 -9.29 8.38
C ARG A 119 4.80 -10.20 7.21
N THR A 120 5.79 -11.06 7.38
CA THR A 120 6.24 -12.05 6.39
C THR A 120 5.13 -13.02 5.98
N VAL A 121 4.18 -13.30 6.88
CA VAL A 121 3.00 -14.12 6.58
C VAL A 121 1.86 -13.25 6.03
N ALA A 122 1.53 -12.14 6.71
CA ALA A 122 0.38 -11.31 6.39
C ALA A 122 0.46 -10.65 5.01
N LEU A 123 1.66 -10.18 4.64
CA LEU A 123 1.92 -9.42 3.41
C LEU A 123 2.39 -10.32 2.26
N SER A 124 2.53 -11.62 2.48
CA SER A 124 2.91 -12.57 1.43
C SER A 124 1.87 -12.59 0.31
N PRO A 125 2.26 -12.59 -0.98
CA PRO A 125 1.33 -12.73 -2.09
C PRO A 125 0.46 -13.99 -1.99
N ASP A 126 1.03 -15.08 -1.47
CA ASP A 126 0.39 -16.39 -1.39
C ASP A 126 -0.60 -16.52 -0.21
N THR A 127 -0.59 -15.58 0.73
CA THR A 127 -1.50 -15.57 1.87
C THR A 127 -2.76 -14.78 1.51
N PRO A 128 -3.95 -15.40 1.40
CA PRO A 128 -5.19 -14.65 1.18
C PRO A 128 -5.47 -13.74 2.36
N ILE A 129 -5.89 -12.50 2.11
CA ILE A 129 -6.16 -11.53 3.18
C ILE A 129 -7.26 -12.04 4.13
N GLU A 130 -8.24 -12.77 3.60
CA GLU A 130 -9.38 -13.34 4.33
C GLU A 130 -8.97 -14.45 5.31
N SER A 131 -7.76 -15.02 5.14
CA SER A 131 -7.27 -16.09 6.02
C SER A 131 -6.86 -15.58 7.41
N TRP A 132 -6.60 -14.29 7.56
CA TRP A 132 -6.16 -13.69 8.82
C TRP A 132 -6.82 -12.34 9.13
N ALA A 133 -7.24 -11.57 8.13
CA ALA A 133 -7.86 -10.29 8.35
C ALA A 133 -9.24 -10.47 8.99
N PRO A 134 -9.63 -9.59 9.93
CA PRO A 134 -10.92 -9.70 10.58
C PRO A 134 -12.05 -9.53 9.55
N VAL A 135 -12.72 -10.62 9.18
CA VAL A 135 -13.84 -10.63 8.22
C VAL A 135 -15.11 -10.00 8.81
N LYS A 136 -15.13 -9.73 10.11
CA LYS A 136 -16.25 -9.14 10.82
C LYS A 136 -15.82 -7.82 11.46
N ALA A 137 -16.38 -6.73 10.93
CA ALA A 137 -16.24 -5.34 11.38
C ALA A 137 -16.55 -5.06 12.87
N ALA A 138 -16.92 -6.08 13.65
CA ALA A 138 -17.49 -5.90 14.99
C ALA A 138 -16.52 -5.24 16.00
N ASN A 139 -15.21 -5.25 15.75
CA ASN A 139 -14.20 -4.74 16.69
C ASN A 139 -13.13 -3.85 16.04
N ILE A 140 -13.34 -3.31 14.84
CA ILE A 140 -12.36 -2.36 14.25
C ILE A 140 -12.69 -0.95 14.74
N ASP A 141 -11.67 -0.24 15.23
CA ASP A 141 -11.81 1.13 15.72
C ASP A 141 -12.34 2.05 14.59
N THR A 142 -13.43 2.77 14.88
CA THR A 142 -14.09 3.66 13.91
C THR A 142 -13.19 4.79 13.45
N LYS A 143 -12.27 5.28 14.27
CA LYS A 143 -11.29 6.32 13.89
C LYS A 143 -10.31 5.80 12.85
N VAL A 144 -9.91 4.54 12.96
CA VAL A 144 -9.05 3.88 11.97
C VAL A 144 -9.78 3.76 10.65
N LEU A 145 -11.06 3.36 10.66
CA LEU A 145 -11.90 3.29 9.47
C LEU A 145 -12.10 4.66 8.81
N GLU A 146 -12.40 5.70 9.60
CA GLU A 146 -12.53 7.07 9.10
C GLU A 146 -11.23 7.57 8.46
N TRP A 147 -10.09 7.29 9.09
CA TRP A 147 -8.79 7.63 8.52
C TRP A 147 -8.54 6.89 7.19
N ILE A 148 -8.80 5.58 7.10
CA ILE A 148 -8.69 4.83 5.84
C ILE A 148 -9.60 5.43 4.76
N ALA A 149 -10.86 5.73 5.11
CA ALA A 149 -11.81 6.34 4.19
C ALA A 149 -11.33 7.73 3.72
N SER A 150 -10.64 8.50 4.58
CA SER A 150 -10.04 9.78 4.21
C SER A 150 -8.91 9.62 3.19
N GLN A 151 -8.08 8.58 3.32
CA GLN A 151 -7.00 8.29 2.37
C GLN A 151 -7.55 7.91 0.99
N MET A 152 -8.73 7.28 0.94
CA MET A 152 -9.36 6.88 -0.32
C MET A 152 -10.10 8.01 -1.05
N ARG A 153 -10.45 9.10 -0.35
CA ARG A 153 -11.29 10.16 -0.92
C ARG A 153 -10.52 10.95 -1.98
N GLY A 154 -11.04 11.00 -3.20
CA GLY A 154 -10.50 11.81 -4.28
C GLY A 154 -9.27 11.24 -5.00
N LYS A 155 -8.92 9.96 -4.76
CA LYS A 155 -7.80 9.31 -5.45
C LYS A 155 -8.20 8.81 -6.85
N ARG A 156 -7.33 9.05 -7.84
CA ARG A 156 -7.55 8.78 -9.27
C ARG A 156 -7.59 7.29 -9.60
N HIS A 157 -6.89 6.47 -8.81
CA HIS A 157 -6.83 5.02 -8.93
C HIS A 157 -7.45 4.39 -7.67
N SER A 158 -8.75 4.11 -7.73
CA SER A 158 -9.43 3.39 -6.64
C SER A 158 -9.08 1.91 -6.72
N ASN A 159 -8.26 1.44 -5.78
CA ASN A 159 -7.94 0.03 -5.61
C ASN A 159 -9.24 -0.73 -5.28
N ARG A 160 -9.74 -1.51 -6.25
CA ARG A 160 -11.03 -2.22 -6.14
C ARG A 160 -11.06 -3.21 -4.97
N ARG A 161 -9.93 -3.84 -4.63
CA ARG A 161 -9.82 -4.75 -3.48
C ARG A 161 -9.92 -3.98 -2.17
N LEU A 162 -9.23 -2.86 -2.06
CA LEU A 162 -9.29 -1.99 -0.89
C LEU A 162 -10.67 -1.34 -0.75
N ALA A 163 -11.31 -0.95 -1.86
CA ALA A 163 -12.69 -0.47 -1.86
C ALA A 163 -13.69 -1.55 -1.42
N ALA A 164 -13.52 -2.80 -1.88
CA ALA A 164 -14.32 -3.93 -1.43
C ALA A 164 -14.10 -4.20 0.07
N LEU A 165 -12.84 -4.21 0.54
CA LEU A 165 -12.51 -4.37 1.94
C LEU A 165 -13.12 -3.25 2.79
N VAL A 166 -12.94 -1.98 2.42
CA VAL A 166 -13.52 -0.85 3.13
C VAL A 166 -15.05 -0.91 3.11
N ALA A 167 -15.68 -1.29 1.99
CA ALA A 167 -17.13 -1.50 1.96
C ALA A 167 -17.59 -2.62 2.91
N THR A 168 -16.80 -3.69 3.07
CA THR A 168 -17.09 -4.76 4.05
C THR A 168 -16.80 -4.35 5.50
N LEU A 169 -15.79 -3.51 5.74
CA LEU A 169 -15.32 -3.12 7.07
C LEU A 169 -16.09 -1.94 7.66
N VAL A 170 -16.47 -0.96 6.82
CA VAL A 170 -17.25 0.23 7.22
C VAL A 170 -18.76 -0.06 7.25
N GLY A 171 -19.18 -1.18 6.67
CA GLY A 171 -20.57 -1.44 6.35
C GLY A 171 -21.04 -0.55 5.20
N ALA A 172 -21.92 -1.06 4.36
CA ALA A 172 -22.42 -0.39 3.15
C ALA A 172 -23.10 0.98 3.38
N ALA A 173 -23.16 1.49 4.62
CA ALA A 173 -23.88 2.70 5.01
C ALA A 173 -23.01 3.97 5.15
N ALA A 174 -21.68 3.90 5.13
CA ALA A 174 -20.82 5.10 5.31
C ALA A 174 -19.98 5.51 4.09
N LEU A 175 -20.07 4.79 2.97
CA LEU A 175 -19.59 5.31 1.69
C LEU A 175 -20.70 6.19 1.10
N PRO A 176 -20.50 7.51 0.89
CA PRO A 176 -21.37 8.20 -0.05
C PRO A 176 -21.17 7.48 -1.38
N LEU A 177 -22.25 6.92 -1.91
CA LEU A 177 -22.39 6.47 -3.30
C LEU A 177 -22.23 7.69 -4.23
N ALA A 178 -21.05 8.30 -4.21
CA ALA A 178 -20.67 9.37 -5.11
C ALA A 178 -20.19 8.70 -6.40
N GLN A 179 -21.16 8.48 -7.28
CA GLN A 179 -21.04 8.51 -8.73
C GLN A 179 -20.05 7.49 -9.35
N LEU A 180 -20.61 6.34 -9.74
CA LEU A 180 -20.09 5.61 -10.90
C LEU A 180 -20.14 6.53 -12.13
N PRO A 181 -19.01 6.93 -12.74
CA PRO A 181 -19.05 7.54 -14.05
C PRO A 181 -19.21 6.40 -15.07
N GLY A 182 -20.40 6.28 -15.67
CA GLY A 182 -20.59 5.37 -16.80
C GLY A 182 -21.96 4.72 -17.01
N MET A 183 -23.06 5.26 -16.45
CA MET A 183 -24.39 4.67 -16.67
C MET A 183 -25.52 5.68 -16.91
N LEU A 184 -25.22 6.80 -17.56
CA LEU A 184 -26.26 7.64 -18.17
C LEU A 184 -25.91 7.87 -19.65
N ASP A 185 -26.05 6.82 -20.46
CA ASP A 185 -26.63 7.00 -21.79
C ASP A 185 -27.22 5.66 -22.28
N MET A 186 -28.52 5.48 -22.08
CA MET A 186 -29.37 4.68 -22.96
C MET A 186 -30.83 4.91 -22.58
N GLY A 187 -31.49 5.75 -23.36
CA GLY A 187 -32.95 5.73 -23.48
C GLY A 187 -33.62 7.03 -23.09
N MET A 188 -33.69 7.98 -24.02
CA MET A 188 -34.97 8.54 -24.46
C MET A 188 -34.82 9.08 -25.88
N LEU A 189 -35.79 8.70 -26.71
CA LEU A 189 -36.17 9.11 -28.07
C LEU A 189 -35.66 10.46 -28.57
#